data_AF-G0PJ63-F1
#
_entry.id   AF-G0PJ63-F1
#
_cell.length_a   1.000
_cell.length_b   1.000
_cell.length_c   1.000
_cell.angle_alpha   90.00
_cell.angle_beta   90.00
_cell.angle_gamma   90.00
#
_symmetry.space_group_name_H-M   'P 1'
#
loop_
_entity.id
_entity.type
_entity.pdbx_description
1 polymer ?
#
loop_
_entity_poly.entity_id
_entity_poly.type
_entity_poly.pdbx_seq_one_letter_code
_entity_poly.pdbx_strand_id
1 'polypeptide(L)'
;MVPANMVDTRGIYYKDMPEHFQFVKGEWVPRGRATKCIGRMHFVSPREQERFALRLLLLNIADATSYEHLQTVNGQEYKTCVEAAKAAGYLTEDSFYEKSLEEAATFNTAPQLRSFFLTLLMFGEVHNAEDLWNK
;
A
#
# COMPACT_ATOMS: atom_id res chain seq x y z
N MET A 1 7.29 -29.19 11.35
CA MET A 1 8.72 -29.05 11.67
C MET A 1 9.42 -28.79 10.35
N VAL A 2 10.05 -27.62 10.17
CA VAL A 2 10.71 -27.25 8.91
C VAL A 2 12.05 -28.03 8.82
N PRO A 3 12.39 -28.68 7.69
CA PRO A 3 13.62 -29.45 7.58
C PRO A 3 14.87 -28.57 7.79
N ALA A 4 15.94 -29.15 8.34
CA ALA A 4 17.14 -28.43 8.82
C ALA A 4 17.90 -27.59 7.78
N ASN A 5 17.56 -27.73 6.49
CA ASN A 5 18.12 -27.00 5.36
C ASN A 5 17.15 -25.96 4.75
N MET A 6 15.96 -25.79 5.32
CA MET A 6 14.92 -24.89 4.85
C MET A 6 14.81 -23.72 5.83
N VAL A 7 15.01 -22.51 5.33
CA VAL A 7 14.80 -21.28 6.11
C VAL A 7 13.31 -21.14 6.36
N ASP A 8 12.92 -21.05 7.63
CA ASP A 8 11.52 -20.78 7.99
C ASP A 8 11.16 -19.38 7.50
N THR A 9 10.24 -19.30 6.53
CA THR A 9 9.78 -18.03 5.98
C THR A 9 8.74 -17.37 6.87
N ARG A 10 8.26 -18.07 7.92
CA ARG A 10 7.23 -17.56 8.82
C ARG A 10 7.69 -16.31 9.56
N GLY A 11 6.93 -15.24 9.44
CA GLY A 11 7.23 -13.92 10.00
C GLY A 11 8.20 -13.08 9.18
N ILE A 12 8.66 -13.54 8.00
CA ILE A 12 9.53 -12.75 7.13
C ILE A 12 8.67 -11.85 6.23
N TYR A 13 8.90 -10.55 6.29
CA TYR A 13 8.25 -9.60 5.38
C TYR A 13 8.87 -9.68 3.98
N TYR A 14 8.08 -9.32 2.97
CA TYR A 14 8.57 -9.33 1.59
C TYR A 14 9.83 -8.47 1.37
N LYS A 15 9.96 -7.34 2.08
CA LYS A 15 11.16 -6.49 2.03
C LYS A 15 12.43 -7.16 2.55
N ASP A 16 12.28 -8.13 3.45
CA ASP A 16 13.39 -8.81 4.13
C ASP A 16 13.74 -10.14 3.43
N MET A 17 12.87 -10.64 2.55
CA MET A 17 13.13 -11.83 1.72
C MET A 17 14.49 -11.83 1.00
N PRO A 18 14.97 -10.71 0.40
CA PRO A 18 16.26 -10.69 -0.29
C PRO A 18 17.48 -10.95 0.62
N GLU A 19 17.36 -10.78 1.93
CA GLU A 19 18.41 -11.08 2.90
C GLU A 19 18.66 -12.59 3.03
N HIS A 20 17.59 -13.38 2.91
CA HIS A 20 17.61 -14.83 3.12
C HIS A 20 17.56 -15.63 1.81
N PHE A 21 16.93 -15.08 0.78
CA PHE A 21 16.65 -15.75 -0.48
C PHE A 21 17.11 -14.95 -1.69
N GLN A 22 17.23 -15.62 -2.83
CA GLN A 22 17.47 -15.02 -4.13
C GLN A 22 16.38 -15.50 -5.10
N PHE A 23 15.86 -14.58 -5.92
CA PHE A 23 14.85 -14.91 -6.92
C PHE A 23 15.52 -15.37 -8.22
N VAL A 24 15.42 -16.66 -8.53
CA VAL A 24 16.08 -17.29 -9.68
C VAL A 24 15.03 -18.04 -10.49
N LYS A 25 14.88 -17.68 -11.77
CA LYS A 25 13.95 -18.34 -12.71
C LYS A 25 12.49 -18.44 -12.21
N GLY A 26 12.01 -17.45 -11.45
CA GLY A 26 10.64 -17.43 -10.94
C GLY A 26 10.48 -18.04 -9.55
N GLU A 27 11.55 -18.54 -8.93
CA GLU A 27 11.50 -19.18 -7.62
C GLU A 27 12.43 -18.50 -6.63
N TRP A 28 11.99 -18.42 -5.37
CA TRP A 28 12.83 -18.02 -4.25
C TRP A 28 13.66 -19.21 -3.80
N VAL A 29 14.97 -19.13 -3.96
CA VAL A 29 15.90 -20.16 -3.49
C VAL A 29 16.75 -19.63 -2.33
N PRO A 30 17.05 -20.47 -1.31
CA PRO A 30 17.89 -20.06 -0.19
C PRO A 30 19.24 -19.52 -0.67
N ARG A 31 19.69 -18.43 -0.06
CA ARG A 31 20.95 -17.80 -0.43
C ARG A 31 22.12 -18.61 0.16
N GLY A 32 23.04 -19.04 -0.69
CA GLY A 32 24.20 -19.84 -0.27
C GLY A 32 25.35 -19.05 0.38
N ARG A 33 25.38 -17.72 0.25
CA ARG A 33 26.39 -16.84 0.89
C ARG A 33 25.71 -15.71 1.64
N ALA A 34 25.95 -15.62 2.94
CA ALA A 34 25.46 -14.54 3.80
C ALA A 34 26.28 -13.26 3.56
N THR A 35 26.00 -12.59 2.44
CA THR A 35 26.55 -11.26 2.15
C THR A 35 25.49 -10.22 2.47
N LYS A 36 25.87 -9.14 3.17
CA LYS A 36 24.98 -8.00 3.42
C LYS A 36 24.56 -7.42 2.07
N CYS A 37 23.29 -7.57 1.72
CA CYS A 37 22.75 -7.21 0.41
C CYS A 37 21.67 -6.15 0.56
N ILE A 38 21.71 -5.13 -0.31
CA ILE A 38 20.62 -4.16 -0.43
C ILE A 38 19.75 -4.65 -1.59
N GLY A 39 18.60 -5.25 -1.26
CA GLY A 39 17.60 -5.60 -2.25
C GLY A 39 17.04 -4.34 -2.93
N ARG A 40 16.92 -4.37 -4.26
CA ARG A 40 16.20 -3.32 -5.00
C ARG A 40 14.78 -3.78 -5.23
N MET A 41 13.80 -3.01 -4.76
CA MET A 41 12.40 -3.24 -5.05
C MET A 41 11.97 -2.40 -6.24
N HIS A 42 11.11 -2.95 -7.10
CA HIS A 42 10.52 -2.17 -8.17
C HIS A 42 9.70 -1.01 -7.61
N PHE A 43 9.91 0.16 -8.19
CA PHE A 43 9.06 1.32 -7.94
C PHE A 43 7.69 1.08 -8.56
N VAL A 44 6.64 1.43 -7.82
CA VAL A 44 5.26 1.46 -8.30
C VAL A 44 4.76 2.87 -8.10
N SER A 45 4.22 3.46 -9.16
CA SER A 45 3.67 4.80 -9.10
C SER A 45 2.45 4.85 -8.17
N PRO A 46 2.33 5.85 -7.28
CA PRO A 46 1.11 6.07 -6.50
C PRO A 46 -0.15 6.27 -7.37
N ARG A 47 0.02 6.67 -8.64
CA ARG A 47 -1.08 6.78 -9.60
C ARG A 47 -1.70 5.43 -9.98
N GLU A 48 -0.94 4.34 -9.86
CA GLU A 48 -1.42 2.98 -10.11
C GLU A 48 -2.01 2.41 -8.81
N GLN A 49 -3.15 2.95 -8.37
CA GLN A 49 -3.71 2.74 -7.03
C GLN A 49 -3.73 1.27 -6.58
N GLU A 50 -4.27 0.35 -7.40
CA GLU A 50 -4.31 -1.08 -7.06
C GLU A 50 -2.92 -1.70 -6.88
N ARG A 51 -1.98 -1.37 -7.78
CA ARG A 51 -0.62 -1.92 -7.72
C ARG A 51 0.17 -1.33 -6.56
N PHE A 52 -0.06 -0.05 -6.28
CA PHE A 52 0.56 0.64 -5.16
C PHE A 52 0.04 0.09 -3.84
N ALA A 53 -1.27 -0.11 -3.71
CA ALA A 53 -1.90 -0.75 -2.56
C ALA A 53 -1.40 -2.18 -2.35
N LEU A 54 -1.33 -2.99 -3.42
CA LEU A 54 -0.75 -4.34 -3.38
C LEU A 54 0.69 -4.31 -2.87
N ARG A 55 1.51 -3.37 -3.35
CA ARG A 55 2.88 -3.20 -2.88
C ARG A 55 2.92 -2.87 -1.38
N LEU A 56 2.05 -2.00 -0.89
CA LEU A 56 1.97 -1.68 0.55
C LEU A 56 1.58 -2.90 1.38
N LEU A 57 0.58 -3.67 0.93
CA LEU A 57 0.16 -4.90 1.61
C LEU A 57 1.30 -5.92 1.68
N LEU A 58 1.95 -6.21 0.55
CA LEU A 58 3.10 -7.14 0.49
C LEU A 58 4.24 -6.75 1.44
N LEU A 59 4.47 -5.45 1.60
CA LEU A 59 5.57 -4.95 2.42
C LEU A 59 5.31 -5.02 3.93
N ASN A 60 4.04 -5.06 4.34
CA ASN A 60 3.64 -4.95 5.74
C ASN A 60 2.87 -6.17 6.25
N ILE A 61 2.51 -7.12 5.39
CA ILE A 61 1.93 -8.41 5.76
C ILE A 61 3.01 -9.47 5.62
N ALA A 62 3.35 -10.12 6.73
CA ALA A 62 4.19 -11.31 6.72
C ALA A 62 3.38 -12.53 6.26
N ASP A 63 4.06 -13.53 5.70
CA ASP A 63 3.47 -14.84 5.39
C ASP A 63 2.30 -14.80 4.39
N ALA A 64 2.28 -13.80 3.53
CA ALA A 64 1.34 -13.73 2.42
C ALA A 64 1.55 -14.92 1.47
N THR A 65 0.56 -15.82 1.39
CA THR A 65 0.59 -17.04 0.57
C THR A 65 -0.27 -16.93 -0.68
N SER A 66 -1.23 -16.00 -0.70
CA SER A 66 -2.13 -15.77 -1.83
C SER A 66 -2.55 -14.29 -1.88
N TYR A 67 -3.16 -13.91 -2.99
CA TYR A 67 -3.75 -12.58 -3.15
C TYR A 67 -4.92 -12.37 -2.18
N GLU A 68 -5.74 -13.40 -1.97
CA GLU A 68 -6.84 -13.42 -0.99
C GLU A 68 -6.32 -13.17 0.43
N HIS A 69 -5.17 -13.76 0.79
CA HIS A 69 -4.56 -13.51 2.09
C HIS A 69 -4.14 -12.03 2.25
N LEU A 70 -3.57 -11.42 1.20
CA LEU A 70 -3.23 -9.99 1.22
C LEU A 70 -4.47 -9.08 1.28
N GLN A 71 -5.59 -9.54 0.71
CA GLN A 71 -6.86 -8.82 0.73
C GLN A 71 -7.68 -9.08 1.99
N THR A 72 -7.21 -9.93 2.91
CA THR A 72 -7.91 -10.23 4.16
C THR A 72 -7.30 -9.43 5.31
N VAL A 73 -8.11 -8.59 5.95
CA VAL A 73 -7.70 -7.81 7.13
C VAL A 73 -8.64 -8.13 8.28
N ASN A 74 -8.09 -8.53 9.43
CA ASN A 74 -8.86 -8.92 10.62
C ASN A 74 -9.96 -9.97 10.36
N GLY A 75 -9.72 -10.89 9.42
CA GLY A 75 -10.67 -11.96 9.06
C GLY A 75 -11.77 -11.54 8.08
N GLN A 76 -11.76 -10.30 7.59
CA GLN A 76 -12.63 -9.82 6.52
C GLN A 76 -11.86 -9.74 5.20
N GLU A 77 -12.38 -10.39 4.17
CA GLU A 77 -11.86 -10.28 2.81
C GLU A 77 -12.45 -9.05 2.10
N TYR A 78 -11.61 -8.32 1.39
CA TYR A 78 -11.97 -7.14 0.59
C TYR A 78 -11.83 -7.43 -0.90
N LYS A 79 -12.59 -6.71 -1.74
CA LYS A 79 -12.59 -6.99 -3.19
C LYS A 79 -11.36 -6.44 -3.89
N THR A 80 -10.81 -5.34 -3.38
CA THR A 80 -9.67 -4.64 -3.98
C THR A 80 -8.52 -4.52 -3.01
N CYS A 81 -7.29 -4.41 -3.54
CA CYS A 81 -6.13 -4.16 -2.67
C CYS A 81 -6.21 -2.79 -2.03
N VAL A 82 -6.83 -1.80 -2.67
CA VAL A 82 -7.04 -0.46 -2.11
C VAL A 82 -7.92 -0.54 -0.86
N GLU A 83 -9.04 -1.26 -0.91
CA GLU A 83 -9.92 -1.44 0.24
C GLU A 83 -9.21 -2.15 1.40
N ALA A 84 -8.50 -3.24 1.12
CA ALA A 84 -7.72 -3.95 2.13
C ALA A 84 -6.63 -3.06 2.75
N ALA A 85 -5.88 -2.32 1.92
CA ALA A 85 -4.84 -1.42 2.40
C ALA A 85 -5.39 -0.26 3.24
N LYS A 86 -6.56 0.29 2.89
CA LYS A 86 -7.28 1.28 3.71
C LYS A 86 -7.72 0.68 5.04
N ALA A 87 -8.35 -0.49 5.02
CA ALA A 87 -8.79 -1.19 6.23
C ALA A 87 -7.64 -1.56 7.18
N ALA A 88 -6.46 -1.88 6.62
CA ALA A 88 -5.23 -2.12 7.37
C ALA A 88 -4.52 -0.83 7.84
N GLY A 89 -4.99 0.36 7.43
CA GLY A 89 -4.41 1.65 7.79
C GLY A 89 -3.14 2.01 7.01
N TYR A 90 -2.85 1.33 5.90
CA TYR A 90 -1.70 1.62 5.04
C TYR A 90 -2.00 2.69 3.98
N LEU A 91 -3.27 2.94 3.68
CA LEU A 91 -3.73 4.02 2.81
C LEU A 91 -4.69 4.91 3.56
N THR A 92 -4.46 6.22 3.43
CA THR A 92 -5.34 7.25 3.97
C THR A 92 -6.60 7.34 3.11
N GLU A 93 -7.75 7.51 3.76
CA GLU A 93 -8.97 7.85 3.03
C GLU A 93 -8.98 9.33 2.65
N ASP A 94 -9.51 9.65 1.47
CA ASP A 94 -9.74 11.04 1.05
C ASP A 94 -10.86 11.72 1.85
N SER A 95 -11.51 11.00 2.78
CA SER A 95 -12.57 11.53 3.65
C SER A 95 -12.14 12.72 4.49
N PHE A 96 -10.83 12.86 4.76
CA PHE A 96 -10.29 14.07 5.38
C PHE A 96 -10.44 15.30 4.49
N TYR A 97 -10.15 15.18 3.20
CA TYR A 97 -10.26 16.29 2.24
C TYR A 97 -11.71 16.68 1.99
N GLU A 98 -12.60 15.70 1.94
CA GLU A 98 -14.04 15.93 1.82
C GLU A 98 -14.57 16.74 2.99
N LYS A 99 -14.33 16.29 4.23
CA LYS A 99 -14.74 17.01 5.45
C LYS A 99 -14.14 18.40 5.51
N SER A 100 -12.89 18.55 5.10
CA SER A 100 -12.22 19.85 5.04
C SER A 100 -12.89 20.81 4.04
N LEU A 101 -13.33 20.31 2.89
CA LEU A 101 -14.07 21.10 1.90
C LEU A 101 -15.48 21.45 2.37
N GLU A 102 -16.19 20.51 3.00
CA GLU A 102 -17.50 20.74 3.60
C GLU A 102 -17.43 21.81 4.68
N GLU A 103 -16.44 21.73 5.57
CA GLU A 103 -16.21 22.73 6.62
C GLU A 103 -15.86 24.09 6.00
N ALA A 104 -14.94 24.12 5.03
CA ALA A 104 -14.55 25.34 4.32
C ALA A 104 -15.73 26.00 3.60
N ALA A 105 -16.68 25.23 3.07
CA ALA A 105 -17.87 25.75 2.41
C ALA A 105 -18.81 26.52 3.35
N THR A 106 -18.71 26.30 4.67
CA THR A 106 -19.53 27.03 5.65
C THR A 106 -19.08 28.48 5.87
N PHE A 107 -17.83 28.81 5.56
CA PHE A 107 -17.26 30.14 5.82
C PHE A 107 -16.53 30.79 4.63
N ASN A 108 -16.23 30.04 3.56
CA ASN A 108 -15.56 30.56 2.37
C ASN A 108 -16.51 30.89 1.22
N THR A 109 -16.13 31.89 0.43
CA THR A 109 -16.78 32.21 -0.85
C THR A 109 -16.37 31.23 -1.95
N ALA A 110 -17.17 31.15 -3.03
CA ALA A 110 -16.88 30.24 -4.14
C ALA A 110 -15.46 30.37 -4.75
N PRO A 111 -14.89 31.58 -4.95
CA PRO A 111 -13.49 31.69 -5.40
C PRO A 111 -12.48 31.12 -4.40
N GLN A 112 -12.67 31.38 -3.10
CA GLN A 112 -11.79 30.87 -2.04
C GLN A 112 -11.85 29.35 -1.95
N LEU A 113 -13.04 28.77 -2.11
CA LEU A 113 -13.23 27.32 -2.13
C LEU A 113 -12.47 26.67 -3.29
N ARG A 114 -12.51 27.25 -4.49
CA ARG A 114 -11.74 26.75 -5.65
C ARG A 114 -10.23 26.84 -5.41
N SER A 115 -9.75 27.93 -4.83
CA SER A 115 -8.33 28.06 -4.45
C SER A 115 -7.92 27.03 -3.40
N PHE A 116 -8.79 26.75 -2.44
CA PHE A 116 -8.55 25.71 -1.44
C PHE A 116 -8.51 24.32 -2.08
N PHE A 117 -9.45 23.98 -2.96
CA PHE A 117 -9.42 22.74 -3.73
C PHE A 117 -8.12 22.57 -4.53
N LEU A 118 -7.67 23.62 -5.23
CA LEU A 118 -6.37 23.59 -5.94
C LEU A 118 -5.20 23.35 -4.98
N THR A 119 -5.24 23.92 -3.78
CA THR A 119 -4.23 23.71 -2.73
C THR A 119 -4.21 22.24 -2.29
N LEU A 120 -5.39 21.63 -2.11
CA LEU A 120 -5.51 20.20 -1.80
C LEU A 120 -4.95 19.33 -2.93
N LEU A 121 -5.19 19.68 -4.20
CA LEU A 121 -4.63 18.93 -5.34
C LEU A 121 -3.12 19.08 -5.48
N MET A 122 -2.55 20.23 -5.14
CA MET A 122 -1.11 20.48 -5.26
C MET A 122 -0.31 19.89 -4.12
N PHE A 123 -0.84 19.93 -2.89
CA PHE A 123 -0.10 19.59 -1.68
C PHE A 123 -0.68 18.42 -0.90
N GLY A 124 -1.94 18.06 -1.14
CA GLY A 124 -2.57 16.89 -0.55
C GLY A 124 -2.28 15.63 -1.36
N GLU A 125 -2.30 14.50 -0.68
CA GLU A 125 -2.34 13.17 -1.30
C GLU A 125 -3.79 12.83 -1.66
N VAL A 126 -4.42 13.63 -2.53
CA VAL A 126 -5.78 13.37 -3.02
C VAL A 126 -5.72 12.21 -4.01
N HIS A 127 -6.32 11.08 -3.67
CA HIS A 127 -6.28 9.88 -4.49
C HIS A 127 -7.27 9.94 -5.65
N ASN A 128 -8.48 10.48 -5.42
CA ASN A 128 -9.49 10.67 -6.46
C ASN A 128 -10.01 12.13 -6.49
N ALA A 129 -9.39 12.95 -7.33
CA ALA A 129 -9.78 14.34 -7.52
C ALA A 129 -11.16 14.51 -8.16
N GLU A 130 -11.60 13.56 -8.99
CA GLU A 130 -12.90 13.62 -9.67
C GLU A 130 -14.04 13.35 -8.69
N ASP A 131 -13.91 12.32 -7.86
CA ASP A 131 -14.87 12.04 -6.79
C ASP A 131 -14.97 13.22 -5.82
N LEU A 132 -13.82 13.81 -5.44
CA LEU A 132 -13.77 14.96 -4.54
C LEU A 132 -14.42 16.22 -5.14
N TRP A 133 -14.32 16.41 -6.47
CA TRP A 133 -14.94 17.55 -7.16
C TRP A 133 -16.44 17.41 -7.33
N ASN A 134 -16.93 16.17 -7.49
CA ASN A 134 -18.34 15.88 -7.73
C ASN A 134 -19.18 15.79 -6.44
N LYS A 135 -18.54 15.88 -5.28
CA LYS A 135 -19.21 16.05 -3.98
C LYS A 135 -19.57 17.52 -3.74
#